data_AF-A0AA35WAB4-F1
#
_entry.id   AF-A0AA35WAB4-F1
#
_cell.length_a   1.000
_cell.length_b   1.000
_cell.length_c   1.000
_cell.angle_alpha   90.00
_cell.angle_beta   90.00
_cell.angle_gamma   90.00
#
_symmetry.space_group_name_H-M   'P 1'
#
loop_
_entity.id
_entity.type
_entity.pdbx_description
1 polymer ?
#
loop_
_entity_poly.entity_id
_entity_poly.type
_entity_poly.pdbx_seq_one_letter_code
_entity_poly.pdbx_strand_id
1 'polypeptide(L)'
;MTTGKQYMRAGEIMTSAAAVASSVEVGLEASDKRKMKKKKSLLINLTHCRYDSVRRVARRCGLLPTTGDSDDWTVFWMDTSVLMERAMEMKRYQKINHFPGMGEICRKDLLGRNLSRMKKLFPKEYNIFPQTWVMPAE
;
A
#
# COMPACT_ATOMS: atom_id res chain seq x y z
N MET A 1 -30.22 50.44 -28.62
CA MET A 1 -30.57 51.73 -29.24
C MET A 1 -30.71 52.76 -28.13
N THR A 2 -29.82 53.78 -28.12
CA THR A 2 -29.96 55.17 -27.60
C THR A 2 -30.58 55.37 -26.20
N THR A 3 -30.05 56.10 -25.20
CA THR A 3 -29.12 57.27 -25.07
C THR A 3 -29.11 57.55 -23.54
N GLY A 4 -28.01 57.80 -22.83
CA GLY A 4 -27.20 59.02 -22.88
C GLY A 4 -27.81 60.16 -22.04
N LYS A 5 -27.36 60.36 -20.80
CA LYS A 5 -27.31 61.70 -20.17
C LYS A 5 -26.20 61.77 -19.11
N GLN A 6 -25.29 62.69 -19.37
CA GLN A 6 -24.08 63.06 -18.67
C GLN A 6 -24.23 64.54 -18.29
N TYR A 7 -23.97 64.93 -17.05
CA TYR A 7 -23.70 66.32 -16.62
C TYR A 7 -22.87 66.20 -15.32
N MET A 8 -21.54 66.38 -15.37
CA MET A 8 -20.75 67.62 -15.31
C MET A 8 -20.36 68.01 -13.87
N ARG A 9 -19.12 68.51 -13.77
CA ARG A 9 -18.19 68.60 -12.63
C ARG A 9 -17.83 70.08 -12.38
N ALA A 10 -17.56 70.47 -11.13
CA ALA A 10 -16.68 71.58 -10.67
C ALA A 10 -16.89 71.75 -9.15
N GLY A 11 -15.94 72.06 -8.26
CA GLY A 11 -14.50 72.34 -8.25
C GLY A 11 -14.12 72.46 -6.74
N GLU A 12 -13.07 71.79 -6.29
CA GLU A 12 -11.83 72.37 -5.72
C GLU A 12 -11.99 73.44 -4.61
N ILE A 13 -11.53 73.09 -3.41
CA ILE A 13 -10.68 73.93 -2.57
C ILE A 13 -9.67 73.05 -1.82
N MET A 14 -8.42 73.49 -1.88
CA MET A 14 -7.19 72.83 -1.44
C MET A 14 -6.56 73.68 -0.33
N THR A 15 -6.18 73.10 0.80
CA THR A 15 -5.13 73.60 1.74
C THR A 15 -4.91 72.53 2.82
N SER A 16 -3.85 71.72 2.72
CA SER A 16 -2.49 71.92 3.26
C SER A 16 -2.37 71.62 4.76
N ALA A 17 -1.73 70.49 5.08
CA ALA A 17 -0.63 70.43 6.05
C ALA A 17 0.09 69.09 5.87
N ALA A 18 1.30 69.14 5.29
CA ALA A 18 2.22 68.02 5.24
C ALA A 18 2.95 67.87 6.58
N ALA A 19 3.03 66.64 7.09
CA ALA A 19 4.07 66.24 8.04
C ALA A 19 4.59 64.86 7.61
N VAL A 20 5.91 64.80 7.50
CA VAL A 20 6.72 63.77 6.84
C VAL A 20 7.20 62.72 7.86
N ALA A 21 7.35 61.49 7.34
CA ALA A 21 8.21 60.38 7.80
C ALA A 21 7.87 59.63 9.10
N SER A 22 7.56 58.33 8.95
CA SER A 22 8.56 57.28 9.15
C SER A 22 7.98 55.92 8.75
N SER A 23 8.63 55.24 7.82
CA SER A 23 8.31 53.89 7.39
C SER A 23 8.68 52.89 8.49
N VAL A 24 7.71 52.08 8.92
CA VAL A 24 7.98 50.80 9.58
C VAL A 24 7.20 49.74 8.82
N GLU A 25 7.85 49.16 7.81
CA GLU A 25 7.37 47.92 7.20
C GLU A 25 7.54 46.79 8.20
N VAL A 26 6.47 46.45 8.92
CA VAL A 26 6.39 45.19 9.67
C VAL A 26 6.12 44.10 8.65
N GLY A 27 7.19 43.40 8.26
CA GLY A 27 7.14 42.28 7.34
C GLY A 27 6.13 41.24 7.81
N LEU A 28 5.14 40.98 6.94
CA LEU A 28 4.26 39.82 7.05
C LEU A 28 5.12 38.58 6.78
N GLU A 29 5.54 37.92 7.87
CA GLU A 29 6.14 36.59 7.87
C GLU A 29 5.29 35.63 7.01
N ALA A 30 5.85 35.20 5.89
CA ALA A 30 5.27 34.17 5.05
C ALA A 30 5.32 32.85 5.83
N SER A 31 4.16 32.44 6.39
CA SER A 31 4.00 31.13 7.02
C SER A 31 4.32 30.03 5.99
N ASP A 32 5.51 29.46 6.12
CA ASP A 32 6.01 28.33 5.34
C ASP A 32 5.11 27.12 5.57
N LYS A 33 4.15 26.91 4.66
CA LYS A 33 3.28 25.74 4.64
C LYS A 33 4.14 24.53 4.27
N ARG A 34 4.80 23.93 5.27
CA ARG A 34 5.44 22.60 5.14
C ARG A 34 4.40 21.64 4.57
N LYS A 35 4.51 21.33 3.27
CA LYS A 35 3.71 20.28 2.63
C LYS A 35 4.00 18.98 3.35
N MET A 36 3.11 18.57 4.25
CA MET A 36 3.16 17.26 4.87
C MET A 36 3.19 16.23 3.73
N LYS A 37 4.33 15.54 3.53
CA LYS A 37 4.45 14.49 2.52
C LYS A 37 3.34 13.48 2.81
N LYS A 38 2.32 13.40 1.95
CA LYS A 38 1.28 12.38 2.06
C LYS A 38 1.98 11.02 2.07
N LYS A 39 1.83 10.27 3.16
CA LYS A 39 2.31 8.88 3.21
C LYS A 39 1.62 8.15 2.05
N LYS A 40 2.41 7.51 1.18
CA LYS A 40 1.85 6.68 0.10
C LYS A 40 0.97 5.62 0.76
N SER A 41 -0.30 5.58 0.40
CA SER A 41 -1.23 4.56 0.87
C SER A 41 -0.76 3.21 0.34
N LEU A 42 -0.58 2.23 1.23
CA LEU A 42 -0.26 0.88 0.84
C LEU A 42 -1.54 0.20 0.33
N LEU A 43 -1.42 -0.48 -0.81
CA LEU A 43 -2.54 -1.14 -1.47
C LEU A 43 -2.50 -2.64 -1.20
N ILE A 44 -3.66 -3.23 -0.91
CA ILE A 44 -3.83 -4.67 -0.74
C ILE A 44 -4.81 -5.23 -1.77
N ASN A 45 -4.38 -6.25 -2.49
CA ASN A 45 -5.23 -7.03 -3.37
C ASN A 45 -5.82 -8.22 -2.60
N LEU A 46 -7.16 -8.28 -2.58
CA LEU A 46 -7.97 -9.30 -1.90
C LEU A 46 -8.95 -9.99 -2.87
N THR A 47 -8.68 -9.99 -4.18
CA THR A 47 -9.53 -10.64 -5.21
C THR A 47 -9.66 -12.14 -4.96
N HIS A 48 -8.55 -12.78 -4.56
CA HIS A 48 -8.46 -14.21 -4.27
C HIS A 48 -8.58 -14.55 -2.77
N CYS A 49 -9.18 -13.67 -1.98
CA CYS A 49 -9.42 -13.88 -0.55
C CYS A 49 -10.91 -13.85 -0.21
N ARG A 50 -11.43 -14.97 0.29
CA ARG A 50 -12.83 -15.16 0.69
C ARG A 50 -13.10 -14.78 2.15
N TYR A 51 -12.05 -14.65 2.97
CA TYR A 51 -12.19 -14.44 4.41
C TYR A 51 -12.37 -12.97 4.80
N ASP A 52 -13.51 -12.64 5.43
CA ASP A 52 -13.80 -11.29 5.94
C ASP A 52 -12.88 -10.84 7.07
N SER A 53 -12.31 -11.79 7.81
CA SER A 53 -11.34 -11.50 8.86
C SER A 53 -10.13 -10.74 8.29
N VAL A 54 -9.62 -11.16 7.14
CA VAL A 54 -8.50 -10.51 6.44
C VAL A 54 -8.88 -9.11 5.98
N ARG A 55 -10.09 -8.95 5.40
CA ARG A 55 -10.62 -7.63 4.99
C ARG A 55 -10.76 -6.66 6.17
N ARG A 56 -11.17 -7.17 7.34
CA ARG A 56 -11.29 -6.38 8.58
C ARG A 56 -9.93 -5.93 9.09
N VAL A 57 -8.95 -6.83 9.13
CA VAL A 57 -7.58 -6.52 9.59
C VAL A 57 -6.90 -5.55 8.63
N ALA A 58 -7.01 -5.76 7.31
CA ALA A 58 -6.46 -4.87 6.30
C ALA A 58 -6.92 -3.41 6.50
N ARG A 59 -8.23 -3.19 6.71
CA ARG A 59 -8.78 -1.86 7.00
C ARG A 59 -8.22 -1.25 8.29
N ARG A 60 -8.09 -2.05 9.35
CA ARG A 60 -7.50 -1.59 10.63
C ARG A 60 -6.02 -1.24 10.49
N CYS A 61 -5.31 -1.93 9.62
CA CYS A 61 -3.90 -1.65 9.29
C CYS A 61 -3.73 -0.47 8.31
N GLY A 62 -4.82 0.16 7.85
CA GLY A 62 -4.75 1.27 6.89
C GLY A 62 -4.39 0.86 5.47
N LEU A 63 -4.54 -0.43 5.12
CA LEU A 63 -4.37 -0.92 3.76
C LEU A 63 -5.66 -0.65 2.96
N LEU A 64 -5.50 -0.06 1.78
CA LEU A 64 -6.63 0.21 0.89
C LEU A 64 -6.83 -0.97 -0.08
N PRO A 65 -8.06 -1.51 -0.21
CA PRO A 65 -8.32 -2.59 -1.14
C PRO A 65 -8.17 -2.11 -2.59
N THR A 66 -7.60 -2.95 -3.45
CA THR A 66 -7.66 -2.75 -4.91
C THR A 66 -9.01 -3.14 -5.48
N THR A 67 -9.33 -2.69 -6.70
CA THR A 67 -10.62 -2.94 -7.34
C THR A 67 -10.54 -4.12 -8.32
N GLY A 68 -9.38 -4.31 -8.96
CA GLY A 68 -9.12 -5.39 -9.91
C GLY A 68 -7.84 -6.18 -9.62
N ASP A 69 -7.68 -7.30 -10.31
CA ASP A 69 -6.49 -8.16 -10.20
C ASP A 69 -5.26 -7.57 -10.91
N SER A 70 -5.50 -6.76 -11.96
CA SER A 70 -4.47 -6.08 -12.75
C SER A 70 -4.02 -4.74 -12.15
N ASP A 71 -4.61 -4.30 -11.05
CA ASP A 71 -4.25 -3.04 -10.39
C ASP A 71 -2.85 -3.12 -9.78
N ASP A 72 -2.15 -1.98 -9.63
CA ASP A 72 -0.92 -1.97 -8.83
C ASP A 72 -1.24 -2.24 -7.36
N TRP A 73 -0.44 -3.10 -6.73
CA TRP A 73 -0.64 -3.53 -5.35
C TRP A 73 0.69 -3.58 -4.61
N THR A 74 0.65 -3.41 -3.29
CA THR A 74 1.82 -3.58 -2.42
C THR A 74 1.78 -4.93 -1.69
N VAL A 75 0.60 -5.34 -1.25
CA VAL A 75 0.34 -6.64 -0.64
C VAL A 75 -0.66 -7.41 -1.49
N PHE A 76 -0.38 -8.67 -1.77
CA PHE A 76 -1.32 -9.58 -2.41
C PHE A 76 -1.65 -10.70 -1.44
N TRP A 77 -2.93 -10.88 -1.12
CA TRP A 77 -3.37 -11.93 -0.23
C TRP A 77 -4.30 -12.89 -0.96
N MET A 78 -3.96 -14.16 -0.92
CA MET A 78 -4.80 -15.22 -1.46
C MET A 78 -4.90 -16.42 -0.53
N ASP A 79 -6.02 -17.12 -0.63
CA ASP A 79 -6.32 -18.24 0.26
C ASP A 79 -5.64 -19.54 -0.18
N THR A 80 -5.46 -19.71 -1.49
CA THR A 80 -4.87 -20.92 -2.09
C THR A 80 -3.39 -20.74 -2.39
N SER A 81 -2.71 -21.82 -2.79
CA SER A 81 -1.31 -21.78 -3.19
C SER A 81 -1.07 -20.81 -4.36
N VAL A 82 0.08 -20.14 -4.32
CA VAL A 82 0.57 -19.25 -5.39
C VAL A 82 1.27 -20.06 -6.48
N LEU A 83 0.97 -19.72 -7.74
CA LEU A 83 1.73 -20.20 -8.89
C LEU A 83 3.12 -19.58 -8.91
N MET A 84 4.14 -20.39 -9.21
CA MET A 84 5.54 -19.93 -9.26
C MET A 84 5.72 -18.74 -10.21
N GLU A 85 5.05 -18.77 -11.36
CA GLU A 85 5.07 -17.70 -12.37
C GLU A 85 4.68 -16.34 -11.78
N ARG A 86 3.56 -16.29 -11.05
CA ARG A 86 3.13 -15.04 -10.38
C ARG A 86 4.16 -14.54 -9.37
N ALA A 87 4.82 -15.44 -8.64
CA ALA A 87 5.86 -15.06 -7.69
C ALA A 87 7.12 -14.51 -8.39
N MET A 88 7.45 -15.02 -9.58
CA MET A 88 8.59 -14.55 -10.38
C MET A 88 8.36 -13.16 -10.99
N GLU A 89 7.12 -12.82 -11.32
CA GLU A 89 6.74 -11.52 -11.89
C GLU A 89 6.64 -10.39 -10.85
N MET A 90 6.81 -10.71 -9.56
CA MET A 90 6.67 -9.72 -8.48
C MET A 90 7.78 -8.67 -8.49
N LYS A 91 7.38 -7.42 -8.29
CA LYS A 91 8.30 -6.30 -8.08
C LYS A 91 8.91 -6.35 -6.68
N ARG A 92 10.07 -5.73 -6.48
CA ARG A 92 10.81 -5.75 -5.19
C ARG A 92 10.02 -5.22 -3.99
N TYR A 93 9.09 -4.29 -4.21
CA TYR A 93 8.26 -3.71 -3.15
C TYR A 93 7.01 -4.54 -2.84
N GLN A 94 6.67 -5.49 -3.71
CA GLN A 94 5.48 -6.32 -3.59
C GLN A 94 5.71 -7.45 -2.59
N LYS A 95 4.66 -7.78 -1.84
CA LYS A 95 4.64 -8.85 -0.84
C LYS A 95 3.45 -9.76 -1.05
N ILE A 96 3.67 -11.05 -0.93
CA ILE A 96 2.64 -12.09 -1.03
C ILE A 96 2.69 -12.99 0.20
N ASN A 97 1.54 -13.55 0.58
CA ASN A 97 1.40 -14.35 1.80
C ASN A 97 1.83 -15.83 1.66
N HIS A 98 2.35 -16.25 0.51
CA HIS A 98 2.81 -17.62 0.26
C HIS A 98 4.25 -17.65 -0.21
N PHE A 99 5.04 -18.59 0.32
CA PHE A 99 6.38 -18.85 -0.18
C PHE A 99 6.34 -19.84 -1.35
N PRO A 100 7.08 -19.57 -2.44
CA PRO A 100 7.25 -20.55 -3.51
C PRO A 100 7.96 -21.79 -2.97
N GLY A 101 7.51 -22.98 -3.38
CA GLY A 101 8.08 -24.26 -2.93
C GLY A 101 7.54 -24.79 -1.61
N MET A 102 6.61 -24.10 -0.94
CA MET A 102 6.06 -24.58 0.33
C MET A 102 5.27 -25.91 0.21
N GLY A 103 4.90 -26.28 -1.02
CA GLY A 103 4.33 -27.59 -1.32
C GLY A 103 5.16 -28.78 -0.82
N GLU A 104 6.48 -28.64 -0.71
CA GLU A 104 7.40 -29.68 -0.23
C GLU A 104 7.10 -30.17 1.19
N ILE A 105 6.50 -29.32 2.03
CA ILE A 105 6.08 -29.69 3.39
C ILE A 105 4.56 -29.68 3.57
N CYS A 106 3.83 -28.90 2.76
CA CYS A 106 2.37 -28.79 2.90
C CYS A 106 1.61 -29.92 2.20
N ARG A 107 2.19 -30.54 1.17
CA ARG A 107 1.58 -31.71 0.52
C ARG A 107 2.04 -32.98 1.21
N LYS A 108 1.09 -33.84 1.60
CA LYS A 108 1.37 -35.05 2.40
C LYS A 108 2.29 -36.06 1.70
N ASP A 109 2.19 -36.17 0.38
CA ASP A 109 3.03 -37.03 -0.45
C ASP A 109 4.49 -36.56 -0.46
N LEU A 110 4.73 -35.27 -0.71
CA LEU A 110 6.06 -34.68 -0.69
C LEU A 110 6.63 -34.64 0.73
N LEU A 111 5.81 -34.27 1.72
CA LEU A 111 6.18 -34.28 3.13
C LEU A 111 6.64 -35.68 3.56
N GLY A 112 5.87 -36.72 3.24
CA GLY A 112 6.23 -38.11 3.56
C GLY A 112 7.58 -38.50 2.97
N ARG A 113 7.81 -38.20 1.68
CA ARG A 113 9.10 -38.47 1.01
C ARG A 113 10.26 -37.71 1.63
N ASN A 114 10.08 -36.42 1.89
CA ASN A 114 11.11 -35.55 2.45
C ASN A 114 11.45 -35.95 3.90
N LEU A 115 10.45 -36.24 4.72
CA LEU A 115 10.67 -36.71 6.09
C LEU A 115 11.28 -38.11 6.13
N SER A 116 10.85 -39.04 5.27
CA SER A 116 11.49 -40.35 5.15
C SER A 116 12.95 -40.26 4.73
N ARG A 117 13.30 -39.31 3.83
CA ARG A 117 14.71 -39.00 3.50
C ARG A 117 15.47 -38.49 4.71
N MET A 118 14.91 -37.54 5.45
CA MET A 118 15.56 -36.98 6.64
C MET A 118 15.70 -38.01 7.78
N LYS A 119 14.72 -38.89 7.98
CA LYS A 119 14.78 -39.98 8.96
C LYS A 119 15.89 -40.98 8.68
N LYS A 120 16.22 -41.22 7.40
CA LYS A 120 17.36 -42.07 7.02
C LYS A 120 18.70 -41.42 7.38
N LEU A 121 18.81 -40.10 7.27
CA LEU A 121 20.04 -39.34 7.58
C LEU A 121 20.20 -39.07 9.08
N PHE A 122 19.11 -38.74 9.76
CA PHE A 122 19.06 -38.30 11.15
C PHE A 122 17.95 -39.04 11.93
N PRO A 123 18.14 -40.34 12.24
CA PRO A 123 17.07 -41.18 12.80
C PRO A 123 16.58 -40.75 14.18
N LYS A 124 17.43 -40.12 15.00
CA LYS A 124 17.09 -39.73 16.38
C LYS A 124 16.24 -38.46 16.39
N GLU A 125 16.60 -37.49 15.57
CA GLU A 125 15.96 -36.17 15.47
C GLU A 125 14.64 -36.23 14.71
N TYR A 126 14.55 -37.10 13.71
CA TYR A 126 13.36 -37.26 12.86
C TYR A 126 12.46 -38.43 13.27
N ASN A 127 12.49 -38.84 14.54
CA ASN A 127 11.51 -39.78 15.12
C ASN A 127 10.26 -39.07 15.67
N ILE A 128 9.82 -38.01 14.98
CA ILE A 128 8.69 -37.14 15.38
C ILE A 128 7.43 -37.37 14.53
N PHE A 129 7.50 -38.26 13.54
CA PHE A 129 6.41 -38.51 12.60
C PHE A 129 6.20 -40.03 12.41
N PRO A 130 4.96 -40.46 12.15
CA PRO A 130 4.64 -41.87 11.96
C PRO A 130 5.25 -42.40 10.65
N GLN A 131 5.50 -43.71 10.60
CA GLN A 131 5.89 -44.36 9.36
C GLN A 131 4.81 -44.14 8.30
N THR A 132 5.23 -43.64 7.14
CA THR A 132 4.36 -43.18 6.06
C THR A 132 4.85 -43.80 4.76
N TRP A 133 3.91 -44.25 3.91
CA TRP A 133 4.18 -44.83 2.60
C TRP A 133 3.47 -44.02 1.52
N VAL A 134 4.16 -43.73 0.41
CA VAL A 134 3.61 -42.96 -0.70
C VAL A 134 3.32 -43.87 -1.89
N MET A 135 2.11 -44.43 -1.91
CA MET A 135 1.65 -45.27 -3.01
C MET A 135 1.42 -44.46 -4.30
N PRO A 136 1.61 -45.04 -5.51
CA PRO A 136 2.05 -46.42 -5.80
C PRO A 136 3.59 -46.56 -5.91
N ALA A 137 4.34 -45.49 -5.61
CA ALA A 137 5.78 -45.43 -5.84
C ALA A 137 6.61 -46.18 -4.78
N GLU A 138 5.99 -46.46 -3.63
CA GLU A 138 6.45 -47.36 -2.56
C GLU A 138 5.45 -48.48 -2.34
#